data_AF-A0AAE1I108-F1
#
_entry.id   AF-A0AAE1I108-F1
#
_cell.length_a   1.000
_cell.length_b   1.000
_cell.length_c   1.000
_cell.angle_alpha   90.00
_cell.angle_beta   90.00
_cell.angle_gamma   90.00
#
_symmetry.space_group_name_H-M   'P 1'
#
loop_
_entity.id
_entity.type
_entity.pdbx_description
1 polymer ?
#
loop_
_entity_poly.entity_id
_entity_poly.type
_entity_poly.pdbx_seq_one_letter_code
_entity_poly.pdbx_strand_id
1 'polypeptide(L)'
;MKRQDIIDFDSVCKGAAAPLCIRKMDTAGNPFLFGEAQWFRYEKKAPGIIKYKRSLREEEPFVELDWRSKKNTPLPKISPKQKVQVRCPISLNKKKDLLGLLDQIDPLYLQCYKDLPTSEEAVDKDPDLPPEFDVGDELLLQLTNEET
;
A
#
# COMPACT_ATOMS: atom_id res chain seq x y z
N MET A 1 25.27 11.05 -1.77
CA MET A 1 24.44 10.08 -1.03
C MET A 1 23.40 9.49 -1.98
N LYS A 2 23.43 8.17 -2.21
CA LYS A 2 22.43 7.47 -3.05
C LYS A 2 21.12 7.42 -2.26
N ARG A 3 20.07 8.04 -2.80
CA ARG A 3 18.74 8.14 -2.17
C ARG A 3 18.12 6.74 -2.17
N GLN A 4 17.57 6.32 -1.03
CA GLN A 4 16.88 5.04 -0.92
C GLN A 4 15.52 5.14 -1.60
N ASP A 5 15.33 4.29 -2.61
CA ASP A 5 14.15 4.23 -3.46
C ASP A 5 12.94 3.74 -2.65
N ILE A 6 12.01 4.63 -2.32
CA ILE A 6 10.68 4.18 -1.85
C ILE A 6 9.91 3.73 -3.09
N ILE A 7 9.68 2.43 -3.15
CA ILE A 7 9.02 1.72 -4.23
C ILE A 7 7.50 1.68 -3.96
N ASP A 8 6.68 2.08 -4.95
CA ASP A 8 5.23 2.02 -4.84
C ASP A 8 4.69 0.62 -5.19
N PHE A 9 4.62 -0.25 -4.19
CA PHE A 9 4.07 -1.60 -4.34
C PHE A 9 2.55 -1.62 -4.50
N ASP A 10 1.84 -0.57 -4.08
CA ASP A 10 0.38 -0.50 -4.25
C ASP A 10 0.00 -0.47 -5.73
N SER A 11 0.81 0.19 -6.56
CA SER A 11 0.63 0.22 -8.02
C SER A 11 0.70 -1.17 -8.69
N VAL A 12 1.31 -2.14 -8.02
CA VAL A 12 1.53 -3.49 -8.54
C VAL A 12 0.51 -4.49 -7.97
N CYS A 13 0.03 -4.24 -6.75
CA CYS A 13 -0.82 -5.15 -5.98
C CYS A 13 -2.30 -4.75 -5.92
N LYS A 14 -2.63 -3.46 -6.04
CA LYS A 14 -4.00 -2.95 -5.84
C LYS A 14 -4.63 -2.49 -7.15
N GLY A 15 -5.88 -2.89 -7.35
CA GLY A 15 -6.74 -2.40 -8.43
C GLY A 15 -7.00 -3.40 -9.54
N ALA A 16 -8.04 -3.11 -10.31
CA ALA A 16 -8.50 -3.94 -11.41
C ALA A 16 -7.38 -4.26 -12.42
N ALA A 17 -6.59 -3.27 -12.83
CA ALA A 17 -5.55 -3.45 -13.85
C ALA A 17 -4.18 -3.87 -13.29
N ALA A 18 -4.09 -4.28 -12.02
CA ALA A 18 -2.81 -4.53 -11.37
C ALA A 18 -2.11 -5.81 -11.90
N PRO A 19 -0.79 -5.76 -12.19
CA PRO A 19 0.00 -6.88 -12.72
C PRO A 19 -0.09 -8.17 -11.90
N LEU A 20 -0.18 -8.04 -10.56
CA LEU A 20 -0.20 -9.18 -9.64
C LEU A 20 -1.61 -9.63 -9.29
N CYS A 21 -2.65 -8.90 -9.70
CA CYS A 21 -4.02 -9.38 -9.54
C CYS A 21 -4.29 -10.48 -10.57
N ILE A 22 -4.19 -11.74 -10.14
CA ILE A 22 -4.53 -12.90 -10.97
C ILE A 22 -6.04 -12.87 -11.27
N ARG A 23 -6.39 -12.41 -12.47
CA ARG A 23 -7.76 -12.41 -12.99
C ARG A 23 -7.96 -13.65 -13.84
N LYS A 24 -8.31 -14.75 -13.19
CA LYS A 24 -8.76 -15.94 -13.90
C LYS A 24 -10.28 -15.95 -13.95
N MET A 25 -10.81 -16.43 -15.07
CA MET A 25 -12.22 -16.70 -15.26
C MET A 25 -12.38 -18.21 -15.30
N ASP A 26 -13.49 -18.70 -14.78
CA ASP A 26 -13.87 -20.09 -14.98
C ASP A 26 -14.23 -20.36 -16.46
N THR A 27 -14.44 -21.63 -16.80
CA THR A 27 -14.91 -22.04 -18.13
C THR A 27 -16.32 -21.52 -18.47
N ALA A 28 -17.09 -21.07 -17.49
CA ALA A 28 -18.42 -20.47 -17.66
C ALA A 28 -18.38 -18.93 -17.84
N GLY A 29 -17.21 -18.29 -17.72
CA GLY A 29 -17.02 -16.85 -17.85
C GLY A 29 -17.15 -16.03 -16.55
N ASN A 30 -17.34 -16.66 -15.39
CA ASN A 30 -17.40 -15.98 -14.10
C ASN A 30 -16.01 -15.70 -13.54
N PRO A 31 -15.82 -14.61 -12.77
CA PRO A 31 -14.57 -14.32 -12.11
C PRO A 31 -14.25 -15.39 -11.05
N PHE A 32 -13.01 -15.88 -11.07
CA PHE A 32 -12.48 -16.75 -10.05
C PHE A 32 -12.01 -15.91 -8.85
N LEU A 33 -12.65 -16.13 -7.70
CA LEU A 33 -12.30 -15.50 -6.44
C LEU A 33 -11.56 -16.52 -5.57
N PHE A 34 -10.25 -16.34 -5.41
CA PHE A 34 -9.41 -17.29 -4.68
C PHE A 34 -9.84 -17.45 -3.22
N GLY A 35 -10.31 -16.38 -2.57
CA GLY A 35 -10.79 -16.42 -1.18
C GLY A 35 -12.08 -17.21 -0.96
N GLU A 36 -12.89 -17.42 -2.00
CA GLU A 36 -14.13 -18.23 -1.92
C GLU A 36 -13.90 -19.70 -2.26
N ALA A 37 -12.74 -20.04 -2.82
CA ALA A 37 -12.44 -21.41 -3.22
C ALA A 37 -12.03 -22.22 -1.97
N GLN A 38 -12.88 -23.18 -1.60
CA GLN A 38 -12.64 -24.03 -0.44
C GLN A 38 -11.90 -25.30 -0.82
N TRP A 39 -12.25 -25.90 -1.97
CA TRP A 39 -11.70 -27.18 -2.42
C TRP A 39 -11.03 -27.06 -3.78
N PHE A 40 -9.88 -27.71 -3.91
CA PHE A 40 -9.13 -27.82 -5.15
C PHE A 40 -8.89 -29.29 -5.50
N ARG A 41 -9.08 -29.64 -6.77
CA ARG A 41 -8.82 -30.96 -7.32
C ARG A 41 -7.90 -30.85 -8.53
N TYR A 42 -6.84 -31.65 -8.51
CA TYR A 42 -5.83 -31.73 -9.55
C TYR A 42 -5.89 -33.10 -10.22
N GLU A 43 -5.96 -33.12 -11.54
CA GLU A 43 -5.95 -34.36 -12.33
C GLU A 43 -4.67 -34.45 -13.16
N LYS A 44 -3.88 -35.50 -12.96
CA LYS A 44 -2.63 -35.73 -13.72
C LYS A 44 -2.87 -35.84 -15.23
N LYS A 45 -4.06 -36.26 -15.64
CA LYS A 45 -4.45 -36.42 -17.06
C LYS A 45 -4.63 -35.08 -17.79
N ALA A 46 -4.91 -34.00 -17.06
CA ALA A 46 -5.20 -32.69 -17.62
C ALA A 46 -4.30 -31.60 -16.99
N PRO A 47 -3.00 -31.57 -17.34
CA PRO A 47 -2.09 -30.57 -16.80
C PRO A 47 -2.55 -29.16 -17.14
N GLY A 48 -2.59 -28.29 -16.14
CA GLY A 48 -2.97 -26.88 -16.27
C GLY A 48 -4.46 -26.57 -16.13
N ILE A 49 -5.33 -27.58 -15.97
CA ILE A 49 -6.74 -27.37 -15.62
C ILE A 49 -6.90 -27.69 -14.13
N ILE A 50 -7.49 -26.75 -13.38
CA ILE A 50 -7.82 -26.93 -11.98
C ILE A 50 -9.31 -26.99 -11.82
N LYS A 51 -9.78 -27.94 -11.02
CA LYS A 51 -11.16 -28.04 -10.61
C LYS A 51 -11.29 -27.45 -9.21
N TYR A 52 -12.22 -26.53 -8.99
CA TYR A 52 -12.48 -25.97 -7.67
C TYR A 52 -13.97 -25.99 -7.30
N LYS A 53 -14.25 -25.93 -5.99
CA LYS A 53 -15.60 -25.69 -5.44
C LYS A 53 -15.56 -24.55 -4.44
N ARG A 54 -16.68 -23.86 -4.32
CA ARG A 54 -16.90 -22.82 -3.30
C ARG A 54 -17.55 -23.39 -2.04
N SER A 55 -18.31 -24.48 -2.15
CA SER A 55 -18.88 -25.19 -1.00
C SER A 55 -18.10 -26.46 -0.65
N LEU A 56 -18.21 -26.86 0.62
CA LEU A 56 -17.79 -28.16 1.16
C LEU A 56 -18.78 -29.30 0.86
N ARG A 57 -19.91 -29.02 0.18
CA ARG A 57 -20.92 -30.03 -0.15
C ARG A 57 -20.44 -30.97 -1.26
N GLU A 58 -20.62 -32.28 -1.06
CA GLU A 58 -20.20 -33.29 -2.03
C GLU A 58 -21.01 -33.22 -3.34
N GLU A 59 -22.31 -32.92 -3.23
CA GLU A 59 -23.29 -32.82 -4.32
C GLU A 59 -22.99 -31.71 -5.35
N GLU A 60 -22.25 -30.65 -4.97
CA GLU A 60 -22.01 -29.53 -5.88
C GLU A 60 -20.99 -29.92 -6.97
N PRO A 61 -21.23 -29.66 -8.26
CA PRO A 61 -20.25 -29.98 -9.30
C PRO A 61 -18.99 -29.11 -9.18
N PHE A 62 -17.84 -29.67 -9.57
CA PHE A 62 -16.59 -28.90 -9.65
C PHE A 62 -16.62 -27.96 -10.86
N VAL A 63 -16.19 -26.72 -10.65
CA VAL A 63 -15.98 -25.74 -11.73
C VAL A 63 -14.54 -25.83 -12.23
N GLU A 64 -14.35 -25.73 -13.55
CA GLU A 64 -13.02 -25.81 -14.17
C GLU A 64 -12.40 -24.42 -14.38
N LEU A 65 -11.12 -24.33 -14.06
CA LEU A 65 -10.28 -23.15 -14.18
C LEU A 65 -9.09 -23.49 -15.07
N ASP A 66 -8.99 -22.83 -16.22
CA ASP A 66 -7.84 -23.02 -17.10
C ASP A 66 -6.68 -22.10 -16.67
N TRP A 67 -5.65 -22.70 -16.07
CA TRP A 67 -4.44 -21.98 -15.69
C TRP A 67 -3.44 -21.83 -16.82
N ARG A 68 -3.66 -22.48 -17.98
CA ARG A 68 -2.79 -22.34 -19.14
C ARG A 68 -2.73 -20.87 -19.54
N SER A 69 -1.52 -20.39 -19.81
CA SER A 69 -1.33 -19.05 -20.34
C SER A 69 -2.02 -18.99 -21.71
N LYS A 70 -2.89 -17.99 -21.93
CA LYS A 70 -3.38 -17.72 -23.29
C LYS A 70 -2.16 -17.43 -24.15
N LYS A 71 -1.90 -18.31 -25.11
CA LYS A 71 -0.76 -18.28 -26.04
C LYS A 71 -0.52 -16.82 -26.48
N ASN A 72 0.68 -16.30 -26.23
CA ASN A 72 1.16 -14.95 -26.57
C ASN A 72 0.76 -13.76 -25.68
N THR A 73 0.24 -13.95 -24.47
CA THR A 73 0.12 -12.79 -23.56
C THR A 73 1.47 -12.53 -22.91
N PRO A 74 2.16 -11.40 -23.18
CA PRO A 74 3.41 -11.09 -22.48
C PRO A 74 3.12 -10.98 -20.99
N LEU A 75 4.06 -11.47 -20.16
CA LEU A 75 3.95 -11.32 -18.71
C LEU A 75 3.80 -9.82 -18.39
N PRO A 76 2.87 -9.45 -17.50
CA PRO A 76 2.68 -8.05 -17.16
C PRO A 76 3.98 -7.51 -16.56
N LYS A 77 4.39 -6.31 -16.99
CA LYS A 77 5.64 -5.70 -16.52
C LYS A 77 5.52 -5.33 -15.03
N ILE A 78 6.16 -6.11 -14.17
CA ILE A 78 6.19 -5.92 -12.71
C ILE A 78 7.31 -4.94 -12.35
N SER A 79 7.27 -3.73 -12.92
CA SER A 79 8.17 -2.65 -12.51
C SER A 79 7.35 -1.68 -11.66
N PRO A 80 7.44 -1.72 -10.32
CA PRO A 80 6.76 -0.75 -9.49
C PRO A 80 7.23 0.66 -9.87
N LYS A 81 6.31 1.61 -9.87
CA LYS A 81 6.65 2.99 -10.21
C LYS A 81 7.50 3.57 -9.07
N GLN A 82 8.58 4.24 -9.43
CA GLN A 82 9.34 5.03 -8.48
C GLN A 82 8.49 6.24 -8.11
N LYS A 83 8.08 6.36 -6.84
CA LYS A 83 7.48 7.62 -6.36
C LYS A 83 8.61 8.64 -6.27
N VAL A 84 8.47 9.73 -7.02
CA VAL A 84 9.39 10.88 -6.89
C VAL A 84 9.20 11.44 -5.48
N GLN A 85 10.19 11.22 -4.61
CA GLN A 85 10.27 11.89 -3.33
C GLN A 85 10.71 13.33 -3.57
N VAL A 86 9.76 14.24 -3.76
CA VAL A 86 9.98 15.56 -3.16
C VAL A 86 10.05 15.30 -1.66
N ARG A 87 11.15 15.71 -1.01
CA ARG A 87 11.25 15.62 0.46
C ARG A 87 10.01 16.32 1.02
N CYS A 88 9.17 15.59 1.76
CA CYS A 88 7.99 16.18 2.37
C CYS A 88 8.43 17.33 3.28
N PRO A 89 7.95 18.56 3.06
CA PRO A 89 8.27 19.65 3.95
C PRO A 89 7.72 19.35 5.35
N ILE A 90 8.51 19.67 6.36
CA ILE A 90 8.06 19.64 7.77
C ILE A 90 7.45 21.00 8.13
N SER A 91 6.64 21.02 9.19
CA SER A 91 6.11 22.28 9.73
C SER A 91 7.24 23.16 10.26
N LEU A 92 6.97 24.47 10.36
CA LEU A 92 7.92 25.41 10.95
C LEU A 92 8.20 25.11 12.42
N ASN A 93 7.17 24.69 13.18
CA ASN A 93 7.28 24.39 14.60
C ASN A 93 8.17 23.17 14.82
N LYS A 94 7.90 22.08 14.08
CA LYS A 94 8.70 20.86 14.13
C LYS A 94 10.15 21.10 13.72
N LYS A 95 10.41 21.99 12.75
CA LYS A 95 11.79 22.36 12.41
C LYS A 95 12.49 23.10 13.55
N LYS A 96 11.81 24.03 14.22
CA LYS A 96 12.39 24.76 15.36
C LYS A 96 12.76 23.81 16.50
N ASP A 97 11.85 22.91 16.86
CA ASP A 97 12.09 21.91 17.91
C ASP A 97 13.26 21.00 17.53
N LEU A 98 13.29 20.56 16.28
CA LEU A 98 14.35 19.70 15.76
C LEU A 98 15.72 20.41 15.76
N LEU A 99 15.76 21.71 15.45
CA LEU A 99 16.98 22.51 15.55
C LEU A 99 17.46 22.66 16.99
N GLY A 100 16.54 22.74 17.97
CA GLY A 100 16.86 22.77 19.39
C GLY A 100 17.45 21.46 19.93
N LEU A 101 17.10 20.33 19.31
CA LEU A 101 17.61 19.00 19.68
C LEU A 101 18.95 18.65 19.01
N LEU A 102 19.49 19.51 18.13
CA LEU A 102 20.72 19.24 17.39
C LEU A 102 21.93 19.00 18.29
N ASP A 103 21.99 19.65 19.45
CA ASP A 103 23.11 19.51 20.39
C ASP A 103 23.21 18.09 20.98
N GLN A 104 22.13 17.29 20.89
CA GLN A 104 22.08 15.90 21.35
C GLN A 104 22.40 14.89 20.25
N ILE A 105 22.58 15.35 19.01
CA ILE A 105 22.76 14.50 17.83
C ILE A 105 24.23 14.54 17.39
N ASP A 106 24.74 13.39 16.93
CA ASP A 106 26.09 13.28 16.38
C ASP A 106 26.33 14.32 15.26
N PRO A 107 27.45 15.07 15.30
CA PRO A 107 27.87 16.04 14.28
C PRO A 107 27.72 15.55 12.83
N LEU A 108 27.90 14.26 12.59
CA LEU A 108 27.77 13.63 11.28
C LEU A 108 26.40 13.86 10.62
N TYR A 109 25.33 13.96 11.42
CA TYR A 109 23.96 14.04 10.91
C TYR A 109 23.38 15.46 10.93
N LEU A 110 24.05 16.44 11.55
CA LEU A 110 23.54 17.81 11.71
C LEU A 110 23.13 18.45 10.38
N GLN A 111 23.92 18.23 9.34
CA GLN A 111 23.66 18.81 8.02
C GLN A 111 22.39 18.22 7.38
N CYS A 112 22.12 16.93 7.61
CA CYS A 112 20.90 16.28 7.12
C CYS A 112 19.64 16.97 7.65
N TYR A 113 19.65 17.32 8.94
CA TYR A 113 18.55 17.95 9.64
C TYR A 113 18.36 19.43 9.28
N LYS A 114 19.47 20.17 9.07
CA LYS A 114 19.43 21.58 8.62
C LYS A 114 18.83 21.71 7.21
N ASP A 115 19.13 20.75 6.34
CA ASP A 115 18.72 20.71 4.94
C ASP A 115 17.29 20.14 4.73
N LEU A 116 16.51 19.97 5.80
CA LEU A 116 15.11 19.55 5.70
C LEU A 116 14.24 20.69 5.13
N PRO A 117 13.43 20.44 4.08
CA PRO A 117 12.53 21.44 3.54
C PRO A 117 11.43 21.78 4.55
N THR A 118 10.98 23.03 4.51
CA THR A 118 9.90 23.54 5.36
C THR A 118 8.80 24.16 4.52
N SER A 119 7.56 24.02 4.98
CA SER A 119 6.38 24.67 4.41
C SER A 119 5.48 25.15 5.54
N GLU A 120 4.82 26.28 5.35
CA GLU A 120 3.78 26.80 6.26
C GLU A 120 2.50 25.97 6.18
N GLU A 121 2.25 25.32 5.03
CA GLU A 121 1.07 24.49 4.79
C GLU A 121 1.24 23.05 5.33
N ALA A 122 2.41 22.70 5.86
CA ALA A 122 2.67 21.37 6.38
C ALA A 122 2.05 21.21 7.78
N VAL A 123 1.01 20.39 7.86
CA VAL A 123 0.35 20.00 9.12
C VAL A 123 1.16 18.91 9.79
N ASP A 124 1.46 19.09 11.08
CA ASP A 124 2.07 18.05 11.90
C ASP A 124 1.02 16.99 12.21
N LYS A 125 1.26 15.77 11.73
CA LYS A 125 0.43 14.61 12.02
C LYS A 125 1.09 13.76 13.08
N ASP A 126 0.34 13.41 14.11
CA ASP A 126 0.75 12.39 15.06
C ASP A 126 0.50 11.00 14.44
N PRO A 127 1.53 10.16 14.23
CA PRO A 127 1.36 8.82 13.65
C PRO A 127 0.54 7.88 14.54
N ASP A 128 0.41 8.16 15.84
CA ASP A 128 -0.30 7.31 16.79
C ASP A 128 -1.77 7.72 16.96
N LEU A 129 -2.16 8.90 16.46
CA LEU A 129 -3.55 9.35 16.48
C LEU A 129 -4.29 8.91 15.20
N PRO A 130 -5.55 8.43 15.33
CA PRO A 130 -6.39 8.23 14.17
C PRO A 130 -6.63 9.58 13.47
N PRO A 131 -6.79 9.60 12.13
CA PRO A 131 -6.96 10.83 11.36
C PRO A 131 -8.19 11.67 11.74
N GLU A 132 -9.13 11.07 12.48
CA GLU A 132 -10.33 11.72 13.00
C GLU A 132 -10.07 12.54 14.27
N PHE A 133 -8.92 12.33 14.93
CA PHE A 133 -8.48 13.03 16.15
C PHE A 133 -7.23 13.88 15.93
N ASP A 134 -6.78 14.01 14.68
CA ASP A 134 -5.69 14.91 14.27
C ASP A 134 -6.24 16.34 14.21
N VAL A 135 -6.68 16.81 15.38
CA VAL A 135 -7.21 18.13 15.58
C VAL A 135 -6.01 19.03 15.81
N GLY A 136 -5.52 19.67 14.74
CA GLY A 136 -4.40 20.60 14.85
C GLY A 136 -4.61 21.63 15.97
N ASP A 137 -3.51 22.20 16.47
CA ASP A 137 -3.43 23.08 17.65
C ASP A 137 -4.47 24.23 17.72
N GLU A 138 -5.16 24.54 16.63
CA GLU A 138 -6.23 25.56 16.56
C GLU A 138 -7.46 25.26 17.45
N LEU A 139 -7.83 24.00 17.69
CA LEU A 139 -8.99 23.68 18.53
C LEU A 139 -8.67 23.61 20.04
N LEU A 140 -7.41 23.37 20.40
CA LEU A 140 -6.95 23.47 21.80
C LEU A 140 -7.02 24.91 22.32
N LEU A 141 -6.74 25.90 21.45
CA LEU A 141 -6.85 27.33 21.79
C LEU A 141 -8.29 27.82 21.94
N GLN A 142 -9.27 27.16 21.32
CA GLN A 142 -10.69 27.52 21.48
C GLN A 142 -11.25 27.05 22.82
N LEU A 143 -10.80 25.88 23.31
CA LEU A 143 -11.24 25.35 24.61
C LEU A 143 -10.68 26.13 25.80
N THR A 144 -9.50 26.74 25.68
CA THR A 144 -8.89 27.51 26.78
C THR A 144 -9.45 28.94 26.91
N ASN A 145 -10.14 29.45 25.89
CA ASN A 145 -10.64 30.83 25.88
C ASN A 145 -12.11 30.94 26.33
N GLU A 146 -12.81 29.83 26.54
CA GLU A 146 -14.19 29.82 27.04
C GLU A 146 -14.29 29.71 28.58
N GLU A 147 -13.16 29.59 29.30
CA GLU A 147 -13.11 29.49 30.78
C GLU A 147 -12.65 30.77 31.51
N THR A 148 -12.79 31.96 30.91
CA THR A 148 -12.58 33.25 31.61
C THR A 148 -13.76 34.19 31.53
#